data_AF-A0A1M3CHJ7-F1
#
_entry.id   AF-A0A1M3CHJ7-F1
#
_cell.length_a   1.000
_cell.length_b   1.000
_cell.length_c   1.000
_cell.angle_alpha   90.00
_cell.angle_beta   90.00
_cell.angle_gamma   90.00
#
_symmetry.space_group_name_H-M   'P 1'
#
loop_
_entity.id
_entity.type
_entity.pdbx_description
1 polymer ?
#
loop_
_entity_poly.entity_id
_entity_poly.type
_entity_poly.pdbx_seq_one_letter_code
_entity_poly.pdbx_strand_id
1 'polypeptide(L)'
;MIDWTDDRLAALSDSDLKNLLANAERKSVDDLVARCQAELEKRNALKPRKAAKPRTELKDFERDMSAQLAGVGRRMAEKYDLSEETAKAKSAGVKGFRAHKLVGSDGQAKLGGLQRAGFVAIDRYISYRRGNDIVSLGVFLPKDQDISEHKFFVIAPQSMLDRAEPVDAIRDNHGQKQSADGGLVFDDLESATAAFDKVLARIMA
;
A
#
# COMPACT_ATOMS: atom_id res chain seq x y z
N MET A 1 3.98 48.67 5.90
CA MET A 1 3.04 47.54 6.09
C MET A 1 2.36 47.35 4.74
N ILE A 2 2.42 46.14 4.16
CA ILE A 2 1.72 45.89 2.89
C ILE A 2 0.24 45.76 3.20
N ASP A 3 -0.58 46.59 2.57
CA ASP A 3 -2.02 46.44 2.62
C ASP A 3 -2.45 45.32 1.67
N TRP A 4 -3.10 44.30 2.23
CA TRP A 4 -3.61 43.14 1.50
C TRP A 4 -5.08 43.39 1.22
N THR A 5 -5.41 43.72 -0.03
CA THR A 5 -6.79 43.87 -0.50
C THR A 5 -7.31 42.56 -1.12
N ASP A 6 -8.62 42.41 -1.24
CA ASP A 6 -9.21 41.19 -1.81
C ASP A 6 -8.78 40.99 -3.27
N ASP A 7 -8.65 42.07 -4.04
CA ASP A 7 -8.14 42.04 -5.41
C ASP A 7 -6.68 41.54 -5.48
N ARG A 8 -5.85 41.92 -4.50
CA ARG A 8 -4.47 41.43 -4.42
C ARG A 8 -4.42 39.95 -4.09
N LEU A 9 -5.27 39.47 -3.19
CA LEU A 9 -5.37 38.05 -2.85
C LEU A 9 -5.88 37.24 -4.05
N ALA A 10 -6.88 37.76 -4.77
CA ALA A 10 -7.42 37.15 -5.98
C ALA A 10 -6.39 37.05 -7.12
N ALA A 11 -5.45 38.01 -7.22
CA ALA A 11 -4.38 38.01 -8.22
C ALA A 11 -3.24 37.03 -7.91
N LEU A 12 -3.13 36.49 -6.69
CA LEU A 12 -2.08 35.54 -6.33
C LEU A 12 -2.27 34.18 -6.99
N SER A 13 -1.16 33.51 -7.30
CA SER A 13 -1.18 32.09 -7.64
C SER A 13 -1.63 31.24 -6.43
N ASP A 14 -2.11 30.01 -6.68
CA ASP A 14 -2.49 29.08 -5.60
C ASP A 14 -1.33 28.77 -4.64
N SER A 15 -0.09 28.73 -5.14
CA SER A 15 1.09 28.52 -4.30
C SER A 15 1.39 29.74 -3.44
N ASP A 16 1.30 30.94 -4.01
CA ASP A 16 1.61 32.18 -3.28
C ASP A 16 0.55 32.49 -2.22
N LEU A 17 -0.72 32.21 -2.52
CA LEU A 17 -1.82 32.36 -1.57
C LEU A 17 -1.68 31.39 -0.39
N LYS A 18 -1.26 30.15 -0.62
CA LYS A 18 -0.98 29.18 0.46
C LYS A 18 0.24 29.55 1.28
N ASN A 19 1.29 30.05 0.64
CA ASN A 19 2.48 30.53 1.34
C ASN A 19 2.14 31.76 2.21
N LEU A 20 1.28 32.65 1.71
CA LEU A 20 0.79 33.80 2.45
C LEU A 20 -0.07 33.38 3.66
N LEU A 21 -0.98 32.42 3.47
CA LEU A 21 -1.77 31.84 4.56
C LEU A 21 -0.88 31.27 5.66
N ALA A 22 0.09 30.41 5.31
CA ALA A 22 1.02 29.82 6.28
C ALA A 22 1.90 30.88 6.99
N ASN A 23 2.18 32.01 6.34
CA ASN A 23 2.87 33.14 6.97
C ASN A 23 1.96 33.92 7.92
N ALA A 24 0.69 34.13 7.56
CA ALA A 24 -0.30 34.82 8.36
C ALA A 24 -0.65 34.01 9.63
N GLU A 25 -0.80 32.69 9.51
CA GLU A 25 -1.02 31.77 10.64
C GLU A 25 0.15 31.81 11.63
N ARG A 26 1.40 31.74 11.13
CA ARG A 26 2.61 31.84 11.98
C ARG A 26 2.75 33.17 12.71
N LYS A 27 2.16 34.23 12.16
CA LYS A 27 2.21 35.58 12.73
C LYS A 27 0.90 35.96 13.45
N SER A 28 -0.07 35.05 13.53
CA SER A 28 -1.38 35.26 14.14
C SER A 28 -2.08 36.51 13.62
N VAL A 29 -2.08 36.69 12.29
CA VAL A 29 -2.79 37.80 11.61
C VAL A 29 -4.15 37.29 11.14
N ASP A 30 -5.09 37.18 12.08
CA ASP A 30 -6.35 36.43 11.90
C ASP A 30 -7.23 36.93 10.73
N ASP A 31 -7.29 38.25 10.49
CA ASP A 31 -8.03 38.83 9.35
C ASP A 31 -7.46 38.34 8.01
N LEU A 32 -6.13 38.31 7.88
CA LEU A 32 -5.46 37.86 6.67
C LEU A 32 -5.60 36.35 6.47
N VAL A 33 -5.60 35.57 7.57
CA VAL A 33 -5.89 34.14 7.54
C VAL A 33 -7.28 33.88 6.99
N ALA A 34 -8.30 34.54 7.54
CA ALA A 34 -9.69 34.39 7.12
C ALA A 34 -9.88 34.73 5.64
N ARG A 35 -9.26 35.82 5.18
CA ARG A 35 -9.37 36.28 3.78
C ARG A 35 -8.64 35.37 2.80
N CYS A 36 -7.47 34.84 3.17
CA CYS A 36 -6.77 33.84 2.36
C CYS A 36 -7.57 32.53 2.26
N GLN A 37 -8.18 32.09 3.36
CA GLN A 37 -9.04 30.90 3.40
C GLN A 37 -10.28 31.09 2.53
N ALA A 38 -10.97 32.23 2.65
CA ALA A 38 -12.15 32.54 1.84
C ALA A 38 -11.86 32.54 0.32
N GLU A 39 -10.73 33.10 -0.11
CA GLU A 39 -10.33 33.09 -1.52
C GLU A 39 -9.96 31.67 -2.00
N LEU A 40 -9.30 30.84 -1.17
CA LEU A 40 -9.06 29.43 -1.49
C LEU A 40 -10.34 28.61 -1.60
N GLU A 41 -11.31 28.84 -0.69
CA GLU A 41 -12.62 28.19 -0.72
C GLU A 41 -13.43 28.59 -1.95
N LYS A 42 -13.47 29.88 -2.28
CA LYS A 42 -14.09 30.40 -3.52
C LYS A 42 -13.49 29.74 -4.76
N ARG A 43 -12.16 29.65 -4.86
CA ARG A 43 -11.50 28.94 -5.98
C ARG A 43 -11.87 27.46 -6.00
N ASN A 44 -11.93 26.80 -4.85
CA ASN A 44 -12.30 25.39 -4.76
C ASN A 44 -13.76 25.14 -5.14
N ALA A 45 -14.68 26.06 -4.81
CA ALA A 45 -16.09 25.99 -5.19
C ALA A 45 -16.28 26.17 -6.70
N LEU A 46 -15.42 26.97 -7.34
CA LEU A 46 -15.41 27.18 -8.79
C LEU A 46 -14.76 26.04 -9.58
N LYS A 47 -14.01 25.13 -8.91
CA LYS A 47 -13.44 23.97 -9.60
C LYS A 47 -14.58 23.07 -10.06
N PRO A 48 -14.68 22.76 -11.37
CA PRO A 48 -15.70 21.84 -11.85
C PRO A 48 -15.52 20.50 -11.12
N ARG A 49 -16.56 20.07 -10.40
CA ARG A 49 -16.60 18.71 -9.84
C ARG A 49 -16.56 17.76 -11.02
N LYS A 50 -15.40 17.18 -11.28
CA LYS A 50 -15.27 16.11 -12.27
C LYS A 50 -16.21 14.99 -11.81
N ALA A 51 -17.21 14.68 -12.65
CA ALA A 51 -18.00 13.47 -12.46
C ALA A 51 -17.02 12.30 -12.24
N ALA A 52 -17.24 11.52 -11.20
CA ALA A 52 -16.42 10.34 -10.95
C ALA A 52 -16.47 9.48 -12.21
N LYS A 53 -15.32 9.24 -12.85
CA LYS A 53 -15.27 8.32 -13.97
C LYS A 53 -15.74 6.94 -13.49
N PRO A 54 -16.54 6.20 -14.28
CA PRO A 54 -16.86 4.82 -13.95
C PRO A 54 -15.56 4.04 -13.74
N ARG A 55 -15.52 3.16 -12.74
CA ARG A 55 -14.37 2.28 -12.52
C ARG A 55 -14.23 1.35 -13.72
N THR A 56 -13.00 1.13 -14.15
CA THR A 56 -12.66 0.12 -15.15
C THR A 56 -12.76 -1.27 -14.50
N GLU A 57 -13.02 -2.32 -15.28
CA GLU A 57 -13.05 -3.70 -14.78
C GLU A 57 -11.78 -4.06 -14.00
N LEU A 58 -10.61 -3.63 -14.48
CA LEU A 58 -9.33 -3.80 -13.79
C LEU A 58 -9.32 -3.18 -12.38
N LYS A 59 -9.98 -2.03 -12.19
CA LYS A 59 -10.03 -1.34 -10.88
C LYS A 59 -11.00 -2.00 -9.92
N ASP A 60 -12.09 -2.55 -10.42
CA ASP A 60 -12.99 -3.36 -9.60
C ASP A 60 -12.33 -4.67 -9.20
N PHE A 61 -11.66 -5.35 -10.14
CA PHE A 61 -10.87 -6.56 -9.86
C PHE A 61 -9.76 -6.30 -8.84
N GLU A 62 -8.96 -5.23 -9.00
CA GLU A 62 -7.91 -4.86 -8.04
C GLU A 62 -8.48 -4.64 -6.62
N ARG A 63 -9.61 -3.92 -6.52
CA ARG A 63 -10.29 -3.65 -5.26
C ARG A 63 -10.77 -4.95 -4.62
N ASP A 64 -11.41 -5.82 -5.39
CA ASP A 64 -12.01 -7.04 -4.88
C ASP A 64 -10.94 -8.03 -4.42
N MET A 65 -9.86 -8.22 -5.19
CA MET A 65 -8.71 -9.02 -4.78
C MET A 65 -8.02 -8.45 -3.54
N SER A 66 -7.86 -7.13 -3.48
CA SER A 66 -7.30 -6.46 -2.31
C SER A 66 -8.13 -6.71 -1.04
N ALA A 67 -9.46 -6.72 -1.16
CA ALA A 67 -10.36 -7.01 -0.05
C ALA A 67 -10.30 -8.49 0.36
N GLN A 68 -10.24 -9.41 -0.61
CA GLN A 68 -10.11 -10.85 -0.34
C GLN A 68 -8.80 -11.18 0.37
N LEU A 69 -7.66 -10.66 -0.10
CA LEU A 69 -6.36 -10.82 0.53
C LEU A 69 -6.36 -10.25 1.96
N ALA A 70 -6.95 -9.08 2.18
CA ALA A 70 -7.10 -8.54 3.54
C ALA A 70 -7.97 -9.43 4.43
N GLY A 71 -9.01 -10.06 3.87
CA GLY A 71 -9.81 -11.07 4.54
C GLY A 71 -9.00 -12.28 4.98
N VAL A 72 -8.14 -12.81 4.11
CA VAL A 72 -7.17 -13.88 4.47
C VAL A 72 -6.27 -13.41 5.61
N GLY A 73 -5.71 -12.21 5.50
CA GLY A 73 -4.85 -11.63 6.53
C GLY A 73 -5.53 -11.57 7.90
N ARG A 74 -6.77 -11.08 7.98
CA ARG A 74 -7.52 -11.02 9.24
C ARG A 74 -7.73 -12.41 9.85
N ARG A 75 -8.16 -13.40 9.05
CA ARG A 75 -8.33 -14.79 9.53
C ARG A 75 -7.02 -15.37 10.07
N MET A 76 -5.90 -15.12 9.39
CA MET A 76 -4.60 -15.60 9.85
C MET A 76 -4.10 -14.86 11.09
N ALA A 77 -4.39 -13.56 11.21
CA ALA A 77 -4.08 -12.78 12.39
C ALA A 77 -4.83 -13.30 13.63
N GLU A 78 -6.11 -13.66 13.47
CA GLU A 78 -6.91 -14.30 14.52
C GLU A 78 -6.36 -15.68 14.90
N LYS A 79 -5.97 -16.49 13.91
CA LYS A 79 -5.45 -17.85 14.13
C LYS A 79 -4.11 -17.88 14.87
N TYR A 80 -3.21 -16.94 14.58
CA TYR A 80 -1.82 -17.00 15.04
C TYR A 80 -1.36 -15.88 15.97
N ASP A 81 -2.19 -14.86 16.22
CA ASP A 81 -1.76 -13.58 16.80
C ASP A 81 -0.59 -12.96 16.00
N LEU A 82 -0.94 -12.42 14.83
CA LEU A 82 0.01 -11.72 13.94
C LEU A 82 0.11 -10.22 14.25
N SER A 83 -0.12 -9.82 15.51
CA SER A 83 -0.01 -8.42 15.94
C SER A 83 1.42 -7.88 15.82
N GLU A 84 1.54 -6.54 15.69
CA GLU A 84 2.87 -5.91 15.67
C GLU A 84 3.58 -6.09 17.02
N GLU A 85 2.83 -6.10 18.11
CA GLU A 85 3.28 -6.30 19.47
C GLU A 85 3.93 -7.67 19.62
N THR A 86 3.24 -8.73 19.21
CA THR A 86 3.76 -10.10 19.25
C THR A 86 4.96 -10.26 18.33
N ALA A 87 4.91 -9.70 17.11
CA ALA A 87 6.05 -9.71 16.20
C ALA A 87 7.29 -9.04 16.81
N LYS A 88 7.14 -7.87 17.44
CA LYS A 88 8.25 -7.15 18.11
C LYS A 88 8.79 -7.95 19.29
N ALA A 89 7.91 -8.45 20.17
CA ALA A 89 8.31 -9.22 21.35
C ALA A 89 9.09 -10.48 20.96
N LYS A 90 8.61 -11.22 19.96
CA LYS A 90 9.24 -12.46 19.47
C LYS A 90 10.47 -12.24 18.59
N SER A 91 10.80 -10.98 18.26
CA SER A 91 11.96 -10.60 17.46
C SER A 91 12.97 -9.77 18.25
N ALA A 92 12.85 -9.75 19.58
CA ALA A 92 13.77 -9.04 20.45
C ALA A 92 15.22 -9.51 20.20
N GLY A 93 16.14 -8.55 20.05
CA GLY A 93 17.55 -8.82 19.75
C GLY A 93 17.89 -8.95 18.26
N VAL A 94 16.91 -9.00 17.35
CA VAL A 94 17.18 -8.99 15.91
C VAL A 94 17.49 -7.56 15.45
N LYS A 95 18.76 -7.33 15.07
CA LYS A 95 19.25 -6.00 14.65
C LYS A 95 18.44 -5.46 13.47
N GLY A 96 17.90 -4.26 13.63
CA GLY A 96 17.16 -3.56 12.57
C GLY A 96 15.78 -4.15 12.28
N PHE A 97 15.25 -5.03 13.14
CA PHE A 97 13.91 -5.56 12.97
C PHE A 97 12.85 -4.45 12.99
N ARG A 98 11.91 -4.54 12.04
CA ARG A 98 10.70 -3.74 11.99
C ARG A 98 9.55 -4.68 11.63
N ALA A 99 8.53 -4.71 12.48
CA ALA A 99 7.32 -5.48 12.20
C ALA A 99 6.68 -4.96 10.91
N HIS A 100 6.21 -5.87 10.07
CA HIS A 100 5.39 -5.51 8.93
C HIS A 100 3.95 -5.41 9.42
N LYS A 101 3.26 -4.32 9.08
CA LYS A 101 1.79 -4.30 9.13
C LYS A 101 1.28 -5.43 8.25
N LEU A 102 0.37 -6.27 8.70
CA LEU A 102 -0.10 -7.40 7.88
C LEU A 102 -0.77 -6.90 6.59
N VAL A 103 -1.59 -5.88 6.73
CA VAL A 103 -2.35 -5.16 5.70
C VAL A 103 -1.86 -3.71 5.56
N GLY A 104 -2.38 -2.97 4.59
CA GLY A 104 -2.23 -1.52 4.46
C GLY A 104 -2.92 -0.75 5.59
N SER A 105 -2.64 0.54 5.70
CA SER A 105 -3.24 1.42 6.72
C SER A 105 -4.74 1.63 6.58
N ASP A 106 -5.28 1.37 5.39
CA ASP A 106 -6.70 1.38 5.05
C ASP A 106 -7.40 0.03 5.34
N GLY A 107 -6.68 -0.93 5.93
CA GLY A 107 -7.20 -2.27 6.22
C GLY A 107 -7.30 -3.18 4.99
N GLN A 108 -6.77 -2.75 3.84
CA GLN A 108 -6.76 -3.49 2.58
C GLN A 108 -5.40 -4.14 2.32
N ALA A 109 -5.25 -4.97 1.28
CA ALA A 109 -3.92 -5.42 0.87
C ALA A 109 -2.99 -4.21 0.59
N LYS A 110 -1.68 -4.40 0.74
CA LYS A 110 -0.69 -3.36 0.46
C LYS A 110 -0.55 -3.15 -1.05
N LEU A 111 -0.20 -1.92 -1.44
CA LEU A 111 0.23 -1.60 -2.80
C LEU A 111 1.71 -1.94 -2.97
N GLY A 112 1.99 -2.93 -3.82
CA GLY A 112 3.31 -3.40 -4.16
C GLY A 112 4.15 -2.39 -4.96
N GLY A 113 5.47 -2.57 -4.88
CA GLY A 113 6.45 -1.67 -5.46
C GLY A 113 6.41 -1.64 -6.98
N LEU A 114 6.06 -2.77 -7.62
CA LEU A 114 6.01 -2.89 -9.07
C LEU A 114 4.81 -2.14 -9.63
N GLN A 115 3.64 -2.30 -9.02
CA GLN A 115 2.45 -1.54 -9.42
C GLN A 115 2.59 -0.05 -9.11
N ARG A 116 3.19 0.31 -7.97
CA ARG A 116 3.46 1.72 -7.61
C ARG A 116 4.40 2.40 -8.61
N ALA A 117 5.43 1.69 -9.07
CA ALA A 117 6.34 2.16 -10.11
C ALA A 117 5.73 2.09 -11.53
N GLY A 118 4.54 1.50 -11.66
CA GLY A 118 3.84 1.35 -12.92
C GLY A 118 4.52 0.36 -13.85
N PHE A 119 5.15 -0.70 -13.35
CA PHE A 119 5.66 -1.80 -14.19
C PHE A 119 4.59 -2.83 -14.51
N VAL A 120 3.67 -3.07 -13.59
CA VAL A 120 2.62 -4.11 -13.70
C VAL A 120 1.24 -3.49 -13.48
N ALA A 121 0.19 -4.16 -13.94
CA ALA A 121 -1.19 -3.71 -13.72
C ALA A 121 -1.61 -3.90 -12.26
N ILE A 122 -1.26 -5.04 -11.66
CA ILE A 122 -1.62 -5.38 -10.28
C ILE A 122 -0.42 -5.99 -9.56
N ASP A 123 -0.15 -5.49 -8.36
CA ASP A 123 0.78 -6.04 -7.37
C ASP A 123 0.21 -5.69 -5.99
N ARG A 124 -0.63 -6.58 -5.46
CA ARG A 124 -1.31 -6.39 -4.17
C ARG A 124 -0.96 -7.54 -3.25
N TYR A 125 -0.61 -7.25 -2.00
CA TYR A 125 -0.11 -8.29 -1.10
C TYR A 125 -0.37 -8.01 0.38
N ILE A 126 -0.41 -9.07 1.17
CA ILE A 126 -0.28 -9.04 2.62
C ILE A 126 1.06 -9.66 3.01
N SER A 127 1.61 -9.30 4.16
CA SER A 127 2.89 -9.86 4.59
C SER A 127 3.07 -9.82 6.10
N TYR A 128 3.68 -10.86 6.66
CA TYR A 128 4.07 -10.93 8.05
C TYR A 128 5.58 -11.15 8.17
N ARG A 129 6.20 -10.58 9.21
CA ARG A 129 7.62 -10.73 9.49
C ARG A 129 7.83 -10.97 10.98
N ARG A 130 8.62 -11.97 11.33
CA ARG A 130 9.08 -12.27 12.69
C ARG A 130 10.54 -12.69 12.64
N GLY A 131 11.38 -11.96 13.36
CA GLY A 131 12.82 -12.10 13.33
C GLY A 131 13.40 -11.88 11.93
N ASN A 132 14.11 -12.90 11.44
CA ASN A 132 14.67 -12.92 10.09
C ASN A 132 13.70 -13.48 9.05
N ASP A 133 12.59 -14.07 9.50
CA ASP A 133 11.64 -14.73 8.63
C ASP A 133 10.53 -13.78 8.18
N ILE A 134 10.09 -13.98 6.95
CA ILE A 134 9.05 -13.21 6.31
C ILE A 134 8.23 -14.10 5.40
N VAL A 135 6.95 -13.81 5.31
CA VAL A 135 6.07 -14.42 4.34
C VAL A 135 5.15 -13.36 3.78
N SER A 136 4.90 -13.43 2.48
CA SER A 136 3.88 -12.64 1.81
C SER A 136 2.98 -13.50 0.94
N LEU A 137 1.71 -13.13 0.89
CA LEU A 137 0.72 -13.66 -0.04
C LEU A 137 0.24 -12.48 -0.89
N GLY A 138 0.30 -12.61 -2.20
CA GLY A 138 -0.11 -11.54 -3.11
C GLY A 138 -0.72 -12.04 -4.40
N VAL A 139 -1.31 -11.10 -5.14
CA VAL A 139 -1.80 -11.25 -6.51
C VAL A 139 -0.98 -10.35 -7.42
N PHE A 140 -0.71 -10.83 -8.63
CA PHE A 140 0.08 -10.14 -9.63
C PHE A 140 -0.57 -10.27 -11.01
N LEU A 141 -0.53 -9.17 -11.77
CA LEU A 141 -0.95 -9.14 -13.17
C LEU A 141 -0.04 -8.19 -13.95
N PRO A 142 0.74 -8.68 -14.93
CA PRO A 142 1.44 -7.86 -15.93
C PRO A 142 0.49 -6.93 -16.70
N LYS A 143 1.01 -5.84 -17.26
CA LYS A 143 0.17 -4.81 -17.92
C LYS A 143 -0.57 -5.27 -19.17
N ASP A 144 0.01 -6.21 -19.90
CA ASP A 144 -0.44 -6.61 -21.23
C ASP A 144 -1.15 -7.98 -21.22
N GLN A 145 -1.62 -8.40 -20.04
CA GLN A 145 -2.32 -9.66 -19.85
C GLN A 145 -3.79 -9.44 -19.49
N ASP A 146 -4.62 -10.42 -19.85
CA ASP A 146 -6.02 -10.42 -19.45
C ASP A 146 -6.16 -10.61 -17.94
N ILE A 147 -7.23 -10.07 -17.34
CA ILE A 147 -7.49 -10.21 -15.90
C ILE A 147 -7.50 -11.68 -15.47
N SER A 148 -7.98 -12.60 -16.31
CA SER A 148 -7.99 -14.04 -16.02
C SER A 148 -6.60 -14.69 -15.91
N GLU A 149 -5.56 -14.03 -16.41
CA GLU A 149 -4.17 -14.53 -16.36
C GLU A 149 -3.45 -14.19 -15.04
N HIS A 150 -4.11 -13.45 -14.13
CA HIS A 150 -3.53 -13.14 -12.83
C HIS A 150 -3.06 -14.40 -12.10
N LYS A 151 -1.96 -14.26 -11.36
CA LYS A 151 -1.41 -15.32 -10.53
C LYS A 151 -1.33 -14.87 -9.08
N PHE A 152 -1.39 -15.85 -8.18
CA PHE A 152 -1.12 -15.65 -6.78
C PHE A 152 0.28 -16.16 -6.43
N PHE A 153 0.91 -15.50 -5.47
CA PHE A 153 2.26 -15.82 -5.05
C PHE A 153 2.34 -15.94 -3.55
N VAL A 154 3.10 -16.93 -3.10
CA VAL A 154 3.62 -16.97 -1.73
C VAL A 154 5.12 -16.79 -1.80
N ILE A 155 5.64 -15.70 -1.24
CA ILE A 155 7.07 -15.39 -1.20
C ILE A 155 7.55 -15.47 0.24
N ALA A 156 8.56 -16.30 0.49
CA ALA A 156 9.15 -16.60 1.80
C ALA A 156 10.58 -17.17 1.62
N PRO A 157 11.39 -17.31 2.69
CA PRO A 157 12.66 -17.99 2.58
C PRO A 157 12.51 -19.38 1.94
N GLN A 158 13.41 -19.77 1.03
CA GLN A 158 13.32 -21.05 0.33
C GLN A 158 13.24 -22.25 1.28
N SER A 159 13.93 -22.19 2.43
CA SER A 159 13.87 -23.23 3.47
C SER A 159 12.48 -23.46 4.07
N MET A 160 11.55 -22.51 3.90
CA MET A 160 10.17 -22.60 4.38
C MET A 160 9.18 -23.11 3.33
N LEU A 161 9.63 -23.28 2.09
CA LEU A 161 8.78 -23.57 0.94
C LEU A 161 9.19 -24.90 0.30
N ASP A 162 8.21 -25.76 0.07
CA ASP A 162 8.45 -27.02 -0.62
C ASP A 162 8.48 -26.75 -2.13
N ARG A 163 9.61 -27.04 -2.79
CA ARG A 163 9.84 -26.81 -4.24
C ARG A 163 9.77 -25.33 -4.66
N ALA A 164 10.28 -24.42 -3.82
CA ALA A 164 10.39 -23.02 -4.21
C ALA A 164 11.32 -22.79 -5.39
N GLU A 165 10.95 -21.83 -6.21
CA GLU A 165 11.83 -21.23 -7.21
C GLU A 165 12.32 -19.87 -6.72
N PRO A 166 13.45 -19.36 -7.22
CA PRO A 166 13.86 -17.98 -7.00
C PRO A 166 12.74 -17.00 -7.40
N VAL A 167 12.54 -15.91 -6.65
CA VAL A 167 11.44 -14.96 -6.92
C VAL A 167 11.56 -14.31 -8.31
N ASP A 168 12.77 -14.15 -8.83
CA ASP A 168 13.00 -13.65 -10.20
C ASP A 168 12.68 -14.67 -11.30
N ALA A 169 12.57 -15.96 -10.98
CA ALA A 169 12.17 -16.99 -11.93
C ALA A 169 10.64 -17.02 -12.14
N ILE A 170 9.87 -16.60 -11.12
CA ILE A 170 8.40 -16.68 -11.14
C ILE A 170 7.71 -15.38 -11.56
N ARG A 171 8.41 -14.24 -11.51
CA ARG A 171 7.95 -12.95 -12.06
C ARG A 171 9.12 -11.99 -12.30
N ASP A 172 8.97 -11.08 -13.26
CA ASP A 172 9.92 -9.98 -13.46
C ASP A 172 9.78 -8.93 -12.36
N ASN A 173 10.81 -8.82 -11.51
CA ASN A 173 10.85 -7.85 -10.43
C ASN A 173 11.51 -6.51 -10.83
N HIS A 174 11.90 -6.33 -12.10
CA HIS A 174 12.53 -5.10 -12.60
C HIS A 174 13.70 -4.60 -11.74
N GLY A 175 14.51 -5.54 -11.22
CA GLY A 175 15.64 -5.25 -10.33
C GLY A 175 15.25 -4.79 -8.92
N GLN A 176 13.97 -4.79 -8.56
CA GLN A 176 13.52 -4.48 -7.20
C GLN A 176 13.88 -5.62 -6.26
N LYS A 177 14.56 -5.28 -5.16
CA LYS A 177 14.93 -6.24 -4.12
C LYS A 177 13.68 -6.86 -3.48
N GLN A 178 13.63 -8.18 -3.44
CA GLN A 178 12.57 -8.94 -2.79
C GLN A 178 12.90 -9.17 -1.32
N SER A 179 11.85 -9.33 -0.50
CA SER A 179 12.00 -9.53 0.94
C SER A 179 12.48 -10.93 1.31
N ALA A 180 12.33 -11.90 0.41
CA ALA A 180 12.83 -13.26 0.52
C ALA A 180 13.32 -13.78 -0.83
N ASP A 181 13.95 -14.96 -0.83
CA ASP A 181 14.64 -15.57 -1.95
C ASP A 181 13.86 -16.71 -2.64
N GLY A 182 12.71 -17.12 -2.08
CA GLY A 182 11.87 -18.17 -2.64
C GLY A 182 10.44 -17.72 -2.91
N GLY A 183 9.82 -18.32 -3.92
CA GLY A 183 8.39 -18.17 -4.12
C GLY A 183 7.72 -19.39 -4.77
N LEU A 184 6.40 -19.44 -4.58
CA LEU A 184 5.48 -20.40 -5.18
C LEU A 184 4.41 -19.63 -5.96
N VAL A 185 3.96 -20.20 -7.07
CA VAL A 185 2.94 -19.62 -7.96
C VAL A 185 1.68 -20.47 -7.91
N PHE A 186 0.52 -19.81 -7.91
CA PHE A 186 -0.78 -20.47 -7.88
C PHE A 186 -1.75 -19.78 -8.84
N ASP A 187 -2.68 -20.56 -9.38
CA ASP A 187 -3.77 -20.06 -10.23
C ASP A 187 -4.97 -19.58 -9.41
N ASP A 188 -5.04 -19.97 -8.13
CA ASP A 188 -6.17 -19.68 -7.26
C ASP A 188 -5.73 -19.23 -5.87
N LEU A 189 -6.58 -18.41 -5.24
CA LEU A 189 -6.32 -17.83 -3.93
C LEU A 189 -6.38 -18.87 -2.80
N GLU A 190 -7.15 -19.95 -2.96
CA GLU A 190 -7.33 -20.97 -1.93
C GLU A 190 -6.04 -21.75 -1.71
N SER A 191 -5.45 -22.27 -2.78
CA SER A 191 -4.16 -22.96 -2.80
C SER A 191 -3.04 -22.05 -2.28
N ALA A 192 -3.00 -20.80 -2.73
CA ALA A 192 -2.03 -19.82 -2.23
C ALA A 192 -2.20 -19.52 -0.74
N THR A 193 -3.45 -19.45 -0.26
CA THR A 193 -3.76 -19.26 1.16
C THR A 193 -3.30 -20.46 1.99
N ALA A 194 -3.50 -21.69 1.50
CA ALA A 194 -3.04 -22.89 2.19
C ALA A 194 -1.50 -22.95 2.28
N ALA A 195 -0.78 -22.53 1.24
CA ALA A 195 0.67 -22.42 1.29
C ALA A 195 1.14 -21.32 2.25
N PHE A 196 0.49 -20.16 2.23
CA PHE A 196 0.77 -19.06 3.16
C PHE A 196 0.58 -19.48 4.62
N ASP A 197 -0.51 -20.19 4.92
CA ASP A 197 -0.83 -20.74 6.23
C ASP A 197 0.26 -21.71 6.72
N LYS A 198 0.73 -22.61 5.85
CA LYS A 198 1.84 -23.54 6.19
C LYS A 198 3.12 -22.79 6.56
N VAL A 199 3.46 -21.73 5.83
CA VAL A 199 4.66 -20.93 6.14
C VAL A 199 4.46 -20.17 7.46
N LEU A 200 3.28 -19.57 7.68
CA LEU A 200 2.97 -18.94 8.97
C LEU A 200 3.09 -19.92 10.13
N ALA A 201 2.57 -21.14 10.00
CA ALA A 201 2.71 -22.17 11.02
C ALA A 201 4.20 -22.45 11.35
N ARG A 202 5.07 -22.49 10.33
CA ARG A 202 6.53 -22.66 10.53
C ARG A 202 7.17 -21.44 11.22
N ILE A 203 6.76 -20.21 10.87
CA ILE A 203 7.25 -18.98 11.51
C ILE A 203 6.79 -18.88 12.97
N MET A 204 5.63 -19.45 13.29
CA MET A 204 5.03 -19.35 14.61
C MET A 204 5.50 -20.41 15.60
N ALA A 205 6.01 -21.55 15.10
CA ALA A 205 6.67 -22.60 15.88
C ALA A 205 7.86 -22.06 16.69
#